data_AF-A0A7S3J8T7-F1
#
_entry.id   AF-A0A7S3J8T7-F1
#
_cell.length_a   1.000
_cell.length_b   1.000
_cell.length_c   1.000
_cell.angle_alpha   90.00
_cell.angle_beta   90.00
_cell.angle_gamma   90.00
#
_symmetry.space_group_name_H-M   'P 1'
#
loop_
_entity.id
_entity.type
_entity.pdbx_description
1 polymer ?
#
loop_
_entity_poly.entity_id
_entity_poly.type
_entity_poly.pdbx_seq_one_letter_code
_entity_poly.pdbx_strand_id
1 'polypeptide(L)'
;MNSDWNDFPNKAAIQLNDTHPAIAAIEFLRILIDEEKLSWAQAWKIMHDTFSYTNHTVLPEALETWSVGLIGHLLPRHLELIYLINHIFMEQVAKKYPGDYDRMRDMSLIQEGDVKKVRMANLCILCSHRVNGVAAIHTQLLKDTIFKNFHEFFPTKLENKTNGVTPRRWIHCANPDLSRLITETLGENEWIADLDRVQPLENFAERSKFVKEWARIKRQNKEVLARHIKKQTGYDVPIDALYDVQIKRIHEYKRQTMNILYVVHRYLMLKDMTPQEREQVVPRVCIFGGKAAPGYHNAKAIIKLINAVSSVVNNDEEIGDTLKVIFYPNYC
;
A
#
# COMPACT_ATOMS: atom_id res chain seq x y z
N MET A 1 22.79 -26.42 -18.62
CA MET A 1 22.34 -27.42 -17.62
C MET A 1 21.07 -26.91 -16.96
N ASN A 2 19.92 -27.31 -17.48
CA ASN A 2 18.58 -27.25 -16.86
C ASN A 2 17.73 -28.21 -17.70
N SER A 3 17.76 -29.51 -17.38
CA SER A 3 17.17 -30.55 -18.25
C SER A 3 15.85 -31.11 -17.75
N ASP A 4 15.46 -30.82 -16.50
CA ASP A 4 14.21 -31.33 -15.92
C ASP A 4 13.34 -30.17 -15.40
N TRP A 5 12.13 -30.08 -15.94
CA TRP A 5 11.09 -29.15 -15.54
C TRP A 5 10.65 -29.33 -14.08
N ASN A 6 10.78 -30.53 -13.51
CA ASN A 6 10.42 -30.78 -12.12
C ASN A 6 11.32 -30.05 -11.12
N ASP A 7 12.51 -29.64 -11.53
CA ASP A 7 13.45 -28.87 -10.70
C ASP A 7 13.22 -27.35 -10.78
N PHE A 8 12.30 -26.90 -11.66
CA PHE A 8 12.01 -25.48 -11.85
C PHE A 8 11.60 -24.77 -10.54
N PRO A 9 10.69 -25.31 -9.70
CA PRO A 9 10.27 -24.63 -8.47
C PRO A 9 11.39 -24.49 -7.42
N ASN A 10 12.46 -25.30 -7.51
CA ASN A 10 13.63 -25.18 -6.63
C ASN A 10 14.57 -24.04 -7.05
N LYS A 11 14.42 -23.56 -8.29
CA LYS A 11 15.31 -22.57 -8.92
C LYS A 11 14.64 -21.22 -9.15
N ALA A 12 13.31 -21.19 -9.20
CA ALA A 12 12.55 -19.98 -9.47
C ALA A 12 11.31 -19.90 -8.56
N ALA A 13 11.08 -18.70 -8.03
CA ALA A 13 9.86 -18.34 -7.30
C ALA A 13 9.27 -17.07 -7.92
N ILE A 14 7.96 -17.05 -8.14
CA ILE A 14 7.26 -15.92 -8.76
C ILE A 14 6.22 -15.38 -7.78
N GLN A 15 6.40 -14.13 -7.35
CA GLN A 15 5.46 -13.45 -6.46
C GLN A 15 4.47 -12.58 -7.25
N LEU A 16 3.19 -12.90 -7.14
CA LEU A 16 2.07 -12.10 -7.62
C LEU A 16 1.76 -11.01 -6.59
N ASN A 17 2.05 -9.75 -6.92
CA ASN A 17 1.70 -8.61 -6.07
C ASN A 17 0.37 -8.00 -6.51
N ASP A 18 -0.65 -8.14 -5.65
CA ASP A 18 -2.08 -7.97 -6.00
C ASP A 18 -2.51 -8.87 -7.18
N THR A 19 -3.67 -8.61 -7.76
CA THR A 19 -4.27 -9.43 -8.82
C THR A 19 -3.79 -9.07 -10.22
N HIS A 20 -3.08 -7.96 -10.41
CA HIS A 20 -2.65 -7.49 -11.72
C HIS A 20 -1.86 -8.55 -12.52
N PRO A 21 -0.89 -9.29 -11.93
CA PRO A 21 -0.14 -10.32 -12.65
C PRO A 21 -0.79 -11.72 -12.59
N ALA A 22 -2.04 -11.86 -12.14
CA ALA A 22 -2.68 -13.17 -11.94
C ALA A 22 -2.63 -14.07 -13.19
N ILE A 23 -2.72 -13.47 -14.38
CA ILE A 23 -2.68 -14.19 -15.65
C ILE A 23 -1.34 -14.88 -15.91
N ALA A 24 -0.25 -14.43 -15.27
CA ALA A 24 1.08 -15.02 -15.44
C ALA A 24 1.12 -16.50 -15.02
N ALA A 25 0.33 -16.89 -14.01
CA ALA A 25 0.22 -18.29 -13.62
C ALA A 25 -0.43 -19.15 -14.71
N ILE A 26 -1.43 -18.59 -15.41
CA ILE A 26 -2.12 -19.29 -16.51
C ILE A 26 -1.28 -19.33 -17.77
N GLU A 27 -0.57 -18.24 -18.07
CA GLU A 27 0.38 -18.22 -19.19
C GLU A 27 1.53 -19.21 -18.97
N PHE A 28 2.06 -19.29 -17.74
CA PHE A 28 3.07 -20.28 -17.40
C PHE A 28 2.54 -21.71 -17.57
N LEU A 29 1.32 -21.97 -17.11
CA LEU A 29 0.67 -23.27 -17.31
C LEU A 29 0.45 -23.58 -18.80
N ARG A 30 0.07 -22.58 -19.61
CA ARG A 30 -0.06 -22.71 -21.07
C ARG A 30 1.26 -23.09 -21.72
N ILE A 31 2.35 -22.41 -21.39
CA ILE A 31 3.69 -22.72 -21.93
C ILE A 31 4.07 -24.18 -21.59
N LEU A 32 3.93 -24.58 -20.31
CA LEU A 32 4.28 -25.92 -19.87
C LEU A 32 3.50 -27.03 -20.60
N ILE A 33 2.21 -26.80 -20.90
CA ILE A 33 1.36 -27.81 -21.56
C ILE A 33 1.49 -27.73 -23.08
N ASP A 34 1.29 -26.53 -23.65
CA ASP A 34 1.10 -26.37 -25.08
C ASP A 34 2.42 -26.29 -25.83
N GLU A 35 3.50 -25.81 -25.21
CA GLU A 35 4.81 -25.67 -25.85
C GLU A 35 5.75 -26.78 -25.40
N GLU A 36 5.91 -26.95 -24.09
CA GLU A 36 6.81 -27.96 -23.49
C GLU A 36 6.20 -29.36 -23.40
N LYS A 37 4.93 -29.51 -23.81
CA LYS A 37 4.21 -30.79 -23.95
C LYS A 37 4.14 -31.60 -22.65
N LEU A 38 4.18 -30.95 -21.49
CA LEU A 38 4.02 -31.61 -20.20
C LEU A 38 2.56 -32.04 -19.99
N SER A 39 2.39 -33.12 -19.23
CA SER A 39 1.05 -33.52 -18.77
C SER A 39 0.45 -32.44 -17.86
N TRP A 40 -0.88 -32.35 -17.83
CA TRP A 40 -1.60 -31.44 -16.93
C TRP A 40 -1.12 -31.56 -15.48
N ALA A 41 -1.02 -32.79 -14.96
CA ALA A 41 -0.65 -33.03 -13.57
C ALA A 41 0.77 -32.52 -13.26
N GLN A 42 1.70 -32.73 -14.20
CA GLN A 42 3.08 -32.25 -14.05
C GLN A 42 3.13 -30.72 -14.14
N ALA A 43 2.51 -30.13 -15.17
CA ALA A 43 2.50 -28.70 -15.38
C ALA A 43 1.83 -27.93 -14.23
N TRP A 44 0.70 -28.44 -13.73
CA TRP A 44 -0.01 -27.89 -12.58
C TRP A 44 0.86 -27.89 -11.33
N LYS A 45 1.55 -29.01 -11.05
CA LYS A 45 2.44 -29.11 -9.89
C LYS A 45 3.57 -28.09 -9.96
N ILE A 46 4.24 -28.00 -11.12
CA ILE A 46 5.34 -27.04 -11.33
C ILE A 46 4.85 -25.61 -11.13
N MET A 47 3.72 -25.24 -11.76
CA MET A 47 3.13 -23.91 -11.62
C MET A 47 2.76 -23.61 -10.17
N HIS A 48 1.98 -24.49 -9.52
CA HIS A 48 1.52 -24.27 -8.15
C HIS A 48 2.69 -24.06 -7.17
N ASP A 49 3.76 -24.85 -7.31
CA ASP A 49 4.93 -24.79 -6.43
C ASP A 49 5.85 -23.60 -6.76
N THR A 50 5.69 -22.95 -7.92
CA THR A 50 6.47 -21.77 -8.33
C THR A 50 5.83 -20.46 -7.85
N PHE A 51 4.50 -20.37 -7.84
CA PHE A 51 3.80 -19.10 -7.64
C PHE A 51 3.37 -18.87 -6.18
N SER A 52 3.51 -17.62 -5.71
CA SER A 52 3.01 -17.12 -4.44
C SER A 52 2.25 -15.81 -4.64
N TYR A 53 1.29 -15.50 -3.77
CA TYR A 53 0.42 -14.32 -3.91
C TYR A 53 0.41 -13.42 -2.68
N THR A 54 0.72 -12.13 -2.87
CA THR A 54 0.53 -11.09 -1.84
C THR A 54 -0.74 -10.28 -2.13
N ASN A 55 -1.65 -10.22 -1.17
CA ASN A 55 -2.79 -9.32 -1.21
C ASN A 55 -2.50 -8.03 -0.43
N HIS A 56 -2.75 -6.86 -1.03
CA HIS A 56 -2.55 -5.54 -0.42
C HIS A 56 -3.85 -4.80 -0.07
N THR A 57 -5.02 -5.43 -0.24
CA THR A 57 -6.31 -4.75 -0.09
C THR A 57 -7.37 -5.62 0.58
N VAL A 58 -8.10 -4.99 1.49
CA VAL A 58 -9.28 -5.57 2.16
C VAL A 58 -10.59 -5.06 1.57
N LEU A 59 -10.53 -4.17 0.57
CA LEU A 59 -11.69 -3.64 -0.12
C LEU A 59 -12.09 -4.60 -1.24
N PRO A 60 -13.28 -5.24 -1.18
CA PRO A 60 -13.72 -6.19 -2.21
C PRO A 60 -13.74 -5.57 -3.61
N GLU A 61 -14.06 -4.28 -3.73
CA GLU A 61 -14.05 -3.54 -5.00
C GLU A 61 -12.67 -3.39 -5.64
N ALA A 62 -11.59 -3.59 -4.87
CA ALA A 62 -10.22 -3.54 -5.36
C ALA A 62 -9.71 -4.92 -5.81
N LEU A 63 -10.50 -6.00 -5.63
CA LEU A 63 -10.17 -7.33 -6.15
C LEU A 63 -10.66 -7.42 -7.59
N GLU A 64 -9.72 -7.47 -8.54
CA GLU A 64 -10.06 -7.38 -9.95
C GLU A 64 -10.97 -8.52 -10.41
N THR A 65 -11.97 -8.16 -11.21
CA THR A 65 -12.80 -9.09 -11.94
C THR A 65 -12.88 -8.65 -13.40
N TRP A 66 -12.84 -9.62 -14.31
CA TRP A 66 -12.88 -9.36 -15.75
C TRP A 66 -14.01 -10.14 -16.38
N SER A 67 -14.72 -9.55 -17.35
CA SER A 67 -15.78 -10.29 -18.03
C SER A 67 -15.19 -11.49 -18.77
N VAL A 68 -15.90 -12.63 -18.69
CA VAL A 68 -15.52 -13.85 -19.41
C VAL A 68 -15.43 -13.58 -20.91
N GLY A 69 -16.35 -12.78 -21.46
CA GLY A 69 -16.34 -12.40 -22.87
C GLY A 69 -15.07 -11.64 -23.28
N LEU A 70 -14.58 -10.72 -22.45
CA LEU A 70 -13.34 -9.99 -22.74
C LEU A 70 -12.12 -10.91 -22.71
N ILE A 71 -11.99 -11.74 -21.68
CA ILE A 71 -10.89 -12.71 -21.60
C ILE A 71 -10.96 -13.69 -22.76
N GLY A 72 -12.15 -14.20 -23.11
CA GLY A 72 -12.30 -15.13 -24.23
C GLY A 72 -11.94 -14.51 -25.59
N HIS A 73 -12.21 -13.22 -25.77
CA HIS A 73 -11.83 -12.50 -26.98
C HIS A 73 -10.31 -12.29 -27.09
N LEU A 74 -9.65 -11.91 -25.99
CA LEU A 74 -8.22 -11.58 -25.99
C LEU A 74 -7.30 -12.79 -25.78
N LEU A 75 -7.70 -13.71 -24.91
CA LEU A 75 -6.91 -14.81 -24.37
C LEU A 75 -7.73 -16.12 -24.33
N PRO A 76 -8.21 -16.62 -25.49
CA PRO A 76 -9.13 -17.77 -25.55
C PRO A 76 -8.55 -19.02 -24.88
N ARG A 77 -7.27 -19.33 -25.13
CA ARG A 77 -6.61 -20.48 -24.49
C ARG A 77 -6.49 -20.35 -22.97
N HIS A 78 -6.27 -19.14 -22.46
CA HIS A 78 -6.22 -18.90 -21.02
C HIS A 78 -7.58 -19.13 -20.38
N LEU A 79 -8.67 -18.73 -21.07
CA LEU A 79 -10.01 -18.96 -20.59
C LEU A 79 -10.32 -20.46 -20.47
N GLU A 80 -9.91 -21.28 -21.44
CA GLU A 80 -10.04 -22.74 -21.37
C GLU A 80 -9.35 -23.32 -20.14
N LEU A 81 -8.09 -22.90 -19.89
CA LEU A 81 -7.34 -23.33 -18.72
C LEU A 81 -8.01 -22.87 -17.42
N ILE A 82 -8.50 -21.63 -17.35
CA ILE A 82 -9.23 -21.12 -16.18
C ILE A 82 -10.49 -21.95 -15.90
N TYR A 83 -11.25 -22.31 -16.94
CA TYR A 83 -12.42 -23.18 -16.79
C TYR A 83 -12.05 -24.58 -16.32
N LEU A 84 -10.96 -25.16 -16.84
CA LEU A 84 -10.47 -26.48 -16.41
C LEU A 84 -10.05 -26.45 -14.93
N ILE A 85 -9.31 -25.42 -14.50
CA ILE A 85 -8.94 -25.22 -13.09
C ILE A 85 -10.19 -25.11 -12.23
N ASN A 86 -11.16 -24.30 -12.67
CA ASN A 86 -12.41 -24.11 -11.94
C ASN A 86 -13.17 -25.42 -11.79
N HIS A 87 -13.31 -26.19 -12.87
CA HIS A 87 -14.01 -27.47 -12.85
C HIS A 87 -13.37 -28.45 -11.86
N ILE A 88 -12.06 -28.70 -11.99
CA ILE A 88 -11.30 -29.59 -11.09
C ILE A 88 -11.41 -29.13 -9.64
N PHE A 89 -11.34 -27.82 -9.38
CA PHE A 89 -11.43 -27.29 -8.03
C PHE A 89 -12.84 -27.39 -7.45
N MET A 90 -13.89 -27.12 -8.24
CA MET A 90 -15.27 -27.25 -7.78
C MET A 90 -15.63 -28.70 -7.43
N GLU A 91 -15.09 -29.69 -8.13
CA GLU A 91 -15.23 -31.10 -7.73
C GLU A 91 -14.61 -31.39 -6.36
N GLN A 92 -13.44 -30.82 -6.06
CA GLN A 92 -12.80 -30.95 -4.76
C GLN A 92 -13.61 -30.27 -3.64
N VAL A 93 -14.16 -29.08 -3.91
CA VAL A 93 -15.02 -28.36 -2.96
C VAL A 93 -16.30 -29.16 -2.70
N ALA A 94 -16.98 -29.64 -3.73
CA ALA A 94 -18.20 -30.44 -3.59
C ALA A 94 -17.96 -31.75 -2.81
N LYS A 95 -16.80 -32.38 -3.02
CA LYS A 95 -16.42 -33.60 -2.28
C LYS A 95 -16.14 -33.33 -0.81
N LYS A 96 -15.47 -32.21 -0.50
CA LYS A 96 -15.08 -31.87 0.89
C LYS A 96 -16.23 -31.24 1.69
N TYR A 97 -17.11 -30.50 1.03
CA TYR A 97 -18.27 -29.83 1.62
C TYR A 97 -19.56 -30.15 0.84
N PRO A 98 -20.08 -31.39 0.93
CA PRO A 98 -21.26 -31.79 0.18
C PRO A 98 -22.48 -30.94 0.52
N GLY A 99 -23.12 -30.35 -0.50
CA GLY A 99 -24.33 -29.54 -0.37
C GLY A 99 -24.11 -28.07 0.02
N ASP A 100 -22.87 -27.63 0.27
CA ASP A 100 -22.54 -26.22 0.59
C ASP A 100 -22.35 -25.40 -0.71
N TYR A 101 -23.47 -25.14 -1.39
CA TYR A 101 -23.47 -24.42 -2.67
C TYR A 101 -23.04 -22.95 -2.56
N ASP A 102 -23.25 -22.32 -1.39
CA ASP A 102 -22.81 -20.93 -1.17
C ASP A 102 -21.28 -20.86 -1.10
N ARG A 103 -20.64 -21.80 -0.39
CA ARG A 103 -19.17 -21.92 -0.41
C ARG A 103 -18.64 -22.19 -1.81
N MET A 104 -19.27 -23.09 -2.57
CA MET A 104 -18.89 -23.32 -3.97
C MET A 104 -18.98 -22.03 -4.80
N ARG A 105 -20.07 -21.26 -4.64
CA ARG A 105 -20.26 -19.97 -5.31
C ARG A 105 -19.17 -18.97 -4.93
N ASP A 106 -18.79 -18.89 -3.67
CA ASP A 106 -17.78 -17.95 -3.18
C ASP A 106 -16.37 -18.32 -3.65
N MET A 107 -16.06 -19.61 -3.67
CA MET A 107 -14.74 -20.13 -4.01
C MET A 107 -14.52 -20.33 -5.52
N SER A 108 -15.57 -20.32 -6.33
CA SER A 108 -15.50 -20.41 -7.79
C SER A 108 -14.62 -19.30 -8.39
N LEU A 109 -13.85 -19.65 -9.42
CA LEU A 109 -13.15 -18.69 -10.28
C LEU A 109 -14.12 -17.90 -11.15
N ILE A 110 -15.29 -18.48 -11.45
CA ILE A 110 -16.31 -17.88 -12.29
C ILE A 110 -17.43 -17.36 -11.40
N GLN A 111 -17.63 -16.05 -11.45
CA GLN A 111 -18.80 -15.40 -10.90
C GLN A 111 -19.94 -15.43 -11.92
N GLU A 112 -21.03 -16.05 -11.52
CA GLU A 112 -22.30 -16.04 -12.27
C GLU A 112 -23.04 -14.70 -12.08
N GLY A 113 -23.91 -14.37 -13.05
CA GLY A 113 -24.69 -13.14 -13.12
C GLY A 113 -24.99 -12.75 -14.58
N ASP A 114 -25.60 -11.58 -14.79
CA ASP A 114 -25.94 -11.07 -16.14
C ASP A 114 -24.74 -11.06 -17.08
N VAL A 115 -23.57 -10.69 -16.54
CA VAL A 115 -22.27 -10.84 -17.19
C VAL A 115 -21.39 -11.72 -16.32
N LYS A 116 -21.04 -12.90 -16.84
CA LYS A 116 -20.08 -13.79 -16.18
C LYS A 116 -18.71 -13.12 -16.05
N LYS A 117 -18.08 -13.27 -14.89
CA LYS A 117 -16.75 -12.68 -14.62
C LYS A 117 -15.77 -13.71 -14.07
N VAL A 118 -14.50 -13.55 -14.39
CA VAL A 118 -13.38 -14.27 -13.76
C VAL A 118 -12.94 -13.48 -12.52
N ARG A 119 -12.84 -14.15 -11.38
CA ARG A 119 -12.37 -13.58 -10.10
C ARG A 119 -10.86 -13.78 -9.96
N MET A 120 -10.09 -12.71 -10.19
CA MET A 120 -8.63 -12.78 -10.25
C MET A 120 -8.00 -13.10 -8.88
N ALA A 121 -8.60 -12.64 -7.78
CA ALA A 121 -8.15 -12.98 -6.43
C ALA A 121 -8.27 -14.49 -6.15
N ASN A 122 -9.40 -15.10 -6.51
CA ASN A 122 -9.60 -16.55 -6.37
C ASN A 122 -8.60 -17.30 -7.24
N LEU A 123 -8.35 -16.82 -8.46
CA LEU A 123 -7.36 -17.39 -9.37
C LEU A 123 -5.96 -17.38 -8.75
N CYS A 124 -5.51 -16.25 -8.20
CA CYS A 124 -4.23 -16.15 -7.51
C CYS A 124 -4.11 -17.15 -6.35
N ILE A 125 -5.15 -17.27 -5.52
CA ILE A 125 -5.16 -18.18 -4.36
C ILE A 125 -5.05 -19.64 -4.79
N LEU A 126 -5.74 -20.03 -5.86
CA LEU A 126 -5.69 -21.41 -6.37
C LEU A 126 -4.36 -21.73 -7.04
N CYS A 127 -3.80 -20.79 -7.79
CA CYS A 127 -2.56 -20.99 -8.52
C CYS A 127 -1.30 -20.84 -7.64
N SER A 128 -1.45 -20.40 -6.38
CA SER A 128 -0.32 -20.15 -5.49
C SER A 128 -0.22 -21.16 -4.35
N HIS A 129 0.98 -21.65 -4.06
CA HIS A 129 1.23 -22.51 -2.90
C HIS A 129 1.23 -21.74 -1.57
N ARG A 130 1.51 -20.43 -1.60
CA ARG A 130 1.41 -19.51 -0.45
C ARG A 130 0.68 -18.24 -0.80
N VAL A 131 -0.06 -17.72 0.17
CA VAL A 131 -0.75 -16.44 0.10
C VAL A 131 -0.39 -15.63 1.33
N ASN A 132 -0.04 -14.35 1.19
CA ASN A 132 0.26 -13.52 2.35
C ASN A 132 -0.46 -12.16 2.33
N GLY A 133 -0.83 -11.70 3.53
CA GLY A 133 -1.19 -10.31 3.79
C GLY A 133 0.03 -9.49 4.21
N VAL A 134 -0.18 -8.17 4.35
CA VAL A 134 0.90 -7.18 4.53
C VAL A 134 1.00 -6.55 5.92
N ALA A 135 0.16 -6.99 6.84
CA ALA A 135 0.18 -6.64 8.27
C ALA A 135 -0.62 -7.69 9.06
N ALA A 136 -0.35 -7.85 10.36
CA ALA A 136 -1.00 -8.87 11.18
C ALA A 136 -2.54 -8.73 11.17
N ILE A 137 -3.04 -7.52 11.45
CA ILE A 137 -4.49 -7.22 11.45
C ILE A 137 -5.09 -7.41 10.05
N HIS A 138 -4.38 -6.98 9.01
CA HIS A 138 -4.80 -7.17 7.61
C HIS A 138 -4.96 -8.66 7.29
N THR A 139 -3.95 -9.47 7.61
CA THR A 139 -3.95 -10.92 7.39
C THR A 139 -5.07 -11.60 8.18
N GLN A 140 -5.31 -11.17 9.42
CA GLN A 140 -6.40 -11.69 10.22
C GLN A 140 -7.77 -11.38 9.58
N LEU A 141 -7.96 -10.15 9.11
CA LEU A 141 -9.20 -9.77 8.42
C LEU A 141 -9.42 -10.60 7.14
N LEU A 142 -8.37 -10.89 6.37
CA LEU A 142 -8.47 -11.77 5.21
C LEU A 142 -8.94 -13.18 5.60
N LYS A 143 -8.39 -13.73 6.69
CA LYS A 143 -8.76 -15.06 7.19
C LYS A 143 -10.18 -15.12 7.72
N ASP A 144 -10.65 -14.06 8.36
CA ASP A 144 -11.96 -14.05 9.03
C ASP A 144 -13.12 -13.65 8.11
N THR A 145 -12.82 -12.93 7.02
CA THR A 145 -13.84 -12.36 6.14
C THR A 145 -13.63 -12.78 4.68
N ILE A 146 -12.83 -12.04 3.92
CA ILE A 146 -12.75 -12.10 2.45
C ILE A 146 -12.36 -13.48 1.94
N PHE A 147 -11.40 -14.13 2.60
CA PHE A 147 -10.86 -15.43 2.20
C PHE A 147 -11.15 -16.51 3.23
N LYS A 148 -12.20 -16.34 4.05
CA LYS A 148 -12.58 -17.32 5.08
C LYS A 148 -12.74 -18.73 4.52
N ASN A 149 -13.51 -18.89 3.45
CA ASN A 149 -13.72 -20.19 2.84
C ASN A 149 -12.41 -20.81 2.29
N PHE A 150 -11.51 -19.99 1.75
CA PHE A 150 -10.18 -20.44 1.32
C PHE A 150 -9.26 -20.79 2.49
N HIS A 151 -9.34 -20.06 3.60
CA HIS A 151 -8.57 -20.36 4.80
C HIS A 151 -9.02 -21.69 5.42
N GLU A 152 -10.32 -21.93 5.53
CA GLU A 152 -10.87 -23.21 6.00
C GLU A 152 -10.53 -24.36 5.05
N PHE A 153 -10.52 -24.11 3.73
CA PHE A 153 -10.16 -25.12 2.74
C PHE A 153 -8.64 -25.44 2.78
N PHE A 154 -7.81 -24.40 2.89
CA PHE A 154 -6.34 -24.46 2.92
C PHE A 154 -5.76 -23.79 4.20
N PRO A 155 -5.83 -24.46 5.37
CA PRO A 155 -5.50 -23.83 6.66
C PRO A 155 -4.10 -23.21 6.76
N THR A 156 -3.11 -23.80 6.08
CA THR A 156 -1.70 -23.39 6.13
C THR A 156 -1.28 -22.47 4.98
N LYS A 157 -2.17 -22.15 4.04
CA LYS A 157 -1.82 -21.37 2.84
C LYS A 157 -1.67 -19.87 3.13
N LEU A 158 -2.49 -19.32 4.03
CA LEU A 158 -2.53 -17.89 4.34
C LEU A 158 -1.58 -17.51 5.49
N GLU A 159 -0.58 -16.68 5.19
CA GLU A 159 0.46 -16.21 6.10
C GLU A 159 0.49 -14.68 6.23
N ASN A 160 1.22 -14.17 7.22
CA ASN A 160 1.51 -12.75 7.35
C ASN A 160 2.96 -12.46 6.95
N LYS A 161 3.17 -11.38 6.19
CA LYS A 161 4.49 -10.77 5.95
C LYS A 161 4.33 -9.26 6.06
N THR A 162 4.66 -8.71 7.22
CA THR A 162 4.47 -7.27 7.49
C THR A 162 5.34 -6.43 6.55
N ASN A 163 4.75 -5.42 5.91
CA ASN A 163 5.49 -4.51 5.03
C ASN A 163 6.65 -3.82 5.76
N GLY A 164 7.74 -3.59 5.03
CA GLY A 164 8.90 -2.83 5.49
C GLY A 164 9.24 -1.67 4.55
N VAL A 165 10.12 -0.80 5.04
CA VAL A 165 10.74 0.26 4.24
C VAL A 165 12.25 0.14 4.34
N THR A 166 12.97 0.49 3.28
CA THR A 166 14.44 0.40 3.29
C THR A 166 15.07 1.58 4.08
N PRO A 167 15.86 1.33 5.14
CA PRO A 167 16.53 2.41 5.88
C PRO A 167 17.59 3.13 5.03
N ARG A 168 18.11 2.49 3.98
CA ARG A 168 19.06 3.09 3.03
C ARG A 168 18.46 4.34 2.40
N ARG A 169 17.29 4.22 1.77
CA ARG A 169 16.65 5.38 1.13
C ARG A 169 16.00 6.31 2.15
N TRP A 170 15.24 5.76 3.10
CA TRP A 170 14.32 6.55 3.94
C TRP A 170 14.98 7.19 5.16
N ILE A 171 16.22 6.84 5.49
CA ILE A 171 17.00 7.48 6.57
C ILE A 171 18.37 7.89 6.04
N HIS A 172 19.18 6.92 5.61
CA HIS A 172 20.58 7.17 5.27
C HIS A 172 20.76 8.20 4.14
N CYS A 173 20.04 8.04 3.03
CA CYS A 173 20.08 8.99 1.91
C CYS A 173 19.18 10.22 2.14
N ALA A 174 17.97 10.03 2.68
CA ALA A 174 16.99 11.10 2.81
C ALA A 174 17.32 12.10 3.93
N ASN A 175 18.06 11.68 4.95
CA ASN A 175 18.43 12.51 6.08
C ASN A 175 19.88 12.22 6.53
N PRO A 176 20.89 12.61 5.73
CA PRO A 176 22.29 12.27 5.96
C PRO A 176 22.81 12.75 7.32
N ASP A 177 22.34 13.91 7.80
CA ASP A 177 22.75 14.46 9.09
C ASP A 177 22.23 13.60 10.25
N LEU A 178 20.98 13.16 10.18
CA LEU A 178 20.44 12.19 11.15
C LEU A 178 21.16 10.85 11.07
N SER A 179 21.48 10.39 9.86
CA SER A 179 22.24 9.15 9.66
C SER A 179 23.61 9.23 10.33
N ARG A 180 24.31 10.36 10.22
CA ARG A 180 25.61 10.55 10.91
C ARG A 180 25.43 10.57 12.41
N LEU A 181 24.43 11.30 12.94
CA LEU A 181 24.15 11.31 14.37
C LEU A 181 23.91 9.88 14.92
N ILE A 182 23.14 9.06 14.21
CA ILE A 182 22.88 7.67 14.62
C ILE A 182 24.20 6.87 14.64
N THR A 183 24.99 6.93 13.57
CA THR A 183 26.27 6.21 13.49
C THR A 183 27.26 6.67 14.56
N GLU A 184 27.39 7.96 14.80
CA GLU A 184 28.28 8.50 15.85
C GLU A 184 27.82 8.11 17.25
N THR A 185 26.51 8.01 17.47
CA THR A 185 25.95 7.64 18.78
C THR A 185 26.12 6.15 19.07
N LEU A 186 25.96 5.30 18.06
CA LEU A 186 26.11 3.85 18.18
C LEU A 186 27.57 3.39 18.05
N GLY A 187 28.42 4.18 17.42
CA GLY A 187 29.82 3.84 17.13
C GLY A 187 29.99 2.90 15.92
N GLU A 188 28.90 2.58 15.22
CA GLU A 188 28.86 1.58 14.14
C GLU A 188 27.83 1.99 13.06
N ASN A 189 27.94 1.46 11.85
CA ASN A 189 27.05 1.81 10.72
C ASN A 189 26.22 0.63 10.18
N GLU A 190 26.35 -0.53 10.81
CA GLU A 190 25.70 -1.80 10.50
C GLU A 190 24.18 -1.68 10.59
N TRP A 191 23.67 -0.72 11.35
CA TRP A 191 22.23 -0.40 11.44
C TRP A 191 21.59 -0.08 10.08
N ILE A 192 22.38 0.34 9.08
CA ILE A 192 21.91 0.59 7.72
C ILE A 192 21.45 -0.73 7.05
N ALA A 193 22.12 -1.85 7.37
CA ALA A 193 21.76 -3.17 6.89
C ALA A 193 20.81 -3.90 7.85
N ASP A 194 20.96 -3.66 9.15
CA ASP A 194 20.26 -4.33 10.25
C ASP A 194 19.61 -3.30 11.19
N LEU A 195 18.39 -2.89 10.88
CA LEU A 195 17.74 -1.75 11.53
C LEU A 195 17.47 -1.97 13.03
N ASP A 196 17.42 -3.22 13.51
CA ASP A 196 17.17 -3.51 14.93
C ASP A 196 18.31 -2.97 15.82
N ARG A 197 19.50 -2.76 15.26
CA ARG A 197 20.64 -2.15 15.95
C ARG A 197 20.44 -0.70 16.38
N VAL A 198 19.34 -0.04 15.98
CA VAL A 198 19.03 1.32 16.45
C VAL A 198 18.38 1.33 17.84
N GLN A 199 17.95 0.18 18.38
CA GLN A 199 17.29 0.09 19.70
C GLN A 199 18.09 0.77 20.84
N PRO A 200 19.43 0.64 20.94
CA PRO A 200 20.19 1.28 22.02
C PRO A 200 20.13 2.82 22.03
N LEU A 201 19.65 3.47 20.95
CA LEU A 201 19.43 4.92 20.92
C LEU A 201 18.45 5.39 22.01
N GLU A 202 17.57 4.53 22.51
CA GLU A 202 16.66 4.84 23.61
C GLU A 202 17.42 5.34 24.86
N ASN A 203 18.61 4.78 25.13
CA ASN A 203 19.48 5.18 26.24
C ASN A 203 20.07 6.60 26.09
N PHE A 204 19.84 7.25 24.95
CA PHE A 204 20.32 8.59 24.63
C PHE A 204 19.19 9.62 24.55
N ALA A 205 17.92 9.20 24.64
CA ALA A 205 16.75 10.06 24.48
C ALA A 205 16.68 11.21 25.49
N GLU A 206 17.25 11.05 26.68
CA GLU A 206 17.29 12.09 27.73
C GLU A 206 18.61 12.85 27.77
N ARG A 207 19.61 12.44 26.97
CA ARG A 207 20.93 13.08 26.98
C ARG A 207 20.87 14.41 26.26
N SER A 208 21.04 15.50 27.01
CA SER A 208 20.92 16.88 26.51
C SER A 208 21.69 17.15 25.21
N LYS A 209 22.91 16.62 25.07
CA LYS A 209 23.71 16.77 23.84
C LYS A 209 23.04 16.12 22.62
N PHE A 210 22.53 14.89 22.78
CA PHE A 210 21.85 14.15 21.71
C PHE A 210 20.54 14.85 21.31
N VAL A 211 19.72 15.23 22.29
CA VAL A 211 18.44 15.91 22.04
C VAL A 211 18.64 17.26 21.33
N LYS A 212 19.64 18.05 21.74
CA LYS A 212 19.97 19.32 21.07
C LYS A 212 20.38 19.12 19.62
N GLU A 213 21.22 18.11 19.36
CA GLU A 213 21.68 17.81 18.01
C GLU A 213 20.55 17.28 17.11
N TRP A 214 19.71 16.39 17.65
CA TRP A 214 18.51 15.92 16.98
C TRP A 214 17.55 17.07 16.61
N ALA A 215 17.31 17.99 17.54
CA ALA A 215 16.48 19.18 17.32
C ALA A 215 17.09 20.10 16.26
N ARG A 216 18.41 20.31 16.28
CA ARG A 216 19.15 21.08 15.27
C ARG A 216 18.95 20.49 13.88
N ILE A 217 19.14 19.17 13.72
CA ILE A 217 18.94 18.46 12.45
C ILE A 217 17.49 18.59 11.97
N LYS A 218 16.51 18.41 12.87
CA LYS A 218 15.09 18.59 12.52
C LYS A 218 14.80 20.00 12.02
N ARG A 219 15.34 21.03 12.68
CA ARG A 219 15.19 22.43 12.26
C ARG A 219 15.78 22.65 10.86
N GLN A 220 17.00 22.19 10.60
CA GLN A 220 17.64 22.33 9.29
C GLN A 220 16.84 21.67 8.17
N ASN A 221 16.29 20.48 8.44
CA ASN A 221 15.40 19.81 7.48
C ASN A 221 14.12 20.62 7.21
N LYS A 222 13.57 21.32 8.21
CA LYS A 222 12.42 22.23 8.01
C LYS A 222 12.79 23.45 7.19
N GLU A 223 13.99 24.02 7.36
CA GLU A 223 14.50 25.12 6.53
C GLU A 223 14.65 24.70 5.06
N VAL A 224 15.20 23.51 4.82
CA VAL A 224 15.29 22.93 3.47
C VAL A 224 13.89 22.77 2.88
N LEU A 225 12.95 22.19 3.62
CA LEU A 225 11.58 21.99 3.17
C LEU A 225 10.85 23.31 2.90
N ALA A 226 11.01 24.32 3.76
CA ALA A 226 10.41 25.63 3.54
C ALA A 226 10.89 26.29 2.24
N ARG A 227 12.20 26.19 1.93
CA ARG A 227 12.73 26.64 0.63
C ARG A 227 12.11 25.89 -0.54
N HIS A 228 11.87 24.58 -0.40
CA HIS A 228 11.22 23.78 -1.44
C HIS A 228 9.75 24.16 -1.61
N ILE A 229 9.02 24.37 -0.51
CA ILE A 229 7.63 24.85 -0.52
C ILE A 229 7.57 26.19 -1.25
N LYS A 230 8.39 27.17 -0.85
CA LYS A 230 8.44 28.49 -1.48
C LYS A 230 8.71 28.38 -2.99
N LYS A 231 9.66 27.54 -3.39
CA LYS A 231 9.99 27.32 -4.81
C LYS A 231 8.83 26.70 -5.61
N GLN A 232 8.07 25.77 -5.03
CA GLN A 232 7.03 25.02 -5.73
C GLN A 232 5.65 25.66 -5.68
N THR A 233 5.34 26.41 -4.62
CA THR A 233 3.99 26.94 -4.37
C THR A 233 3.93 28.46 -4.27
N GLY A 234 5.09 29.13 -4.14
CA GLY A 234 5.17 30.57 -3.93
C GLY A 234 4.89 31.02 -2.49
N TYR A 235 4.42 30.14 -1.60
CA TYR A 235 4.14 30.48 -0.20
C TYR A 235 5.37 30.38 0.68
N ASP A 236 5.57 31.36 1.55
CA ASP A 236 6.50 31.27 2.67
C ASP A 236 5.82 30.56 3.85
N VAL A 237 6.60 29.79 4.60
CA VAL A 237 6.12 29.07 5.78
C VAL A 237 7.09 29.27 6.95
N PRO A 238 6.58 29.50 8.18
CA PRO A 238 7.44 29.67 9.35
C PRO A 238 8.23 28.39 9.65
N ILE A 239 9.51 28.53 10.02
CA ILE A 239 10.37 27.37 10.35
C ILE A 239 10.09 26.86 11.76
N ASP A 240 9.70 27.74 12.67
CA ASP A 240 9.48 27.42 14.09
C ASP A 240 8.10 26.82 14.40
N ALA A 241 7.18 26.83 13.43
CA ALA A 241 5.87 26.21 13.55
C ALA A 241 5.92 24.68 13.58
N LEU A 242 4.88 24.04 14.12
CA LEU A 242 4.68 22.59 13.97
C LEU A 242 4.38 22.24 12.51
N TYR A 243 5.09 21.27 11.92
CA TYR A 243 4.82 20.81 10.55
C TYR A 243 3.95 19.56 10.63
N ASP A 244 2.70 19.68 10.20
CA ASP A 244 1.70 18.64 10.22
C ASP A 244 1.50 18.13 8.79
N VAL A 245 1.90 16.88 8.52
CA VAL A 245 2.11 16.38 7.15
C VAL A 245 1.23 15.18 6.86
N GLN A 246 0.32 15.31 5.89
CA GLN A 246 -0.49 14.21 5.36
C GLN A 246 -0.15 13.98 3.88
N ILE A 247 0.79 13.06 3.64
CA ILE A 247 1.23 12.67 2.30
C ILE A 247 0.80 11.23 1.97
N LYS A 248 -0.03 11.07 0.93
CA LYS A 248 -0.51 9.78 0.38
C LYS A 248 -1.45 10.03 -0.80
N ARG A 249 -1.78 8.97 -1.56
CA ARG A 249 -2.86 8.99 -2.56
C ARG A 249 -4.12 9.67 -1.99
N ILE A 250 -4.79 10.49 -2.78
CA ILE A 250 -6.05 11.13 -2.35
C ILE A 250 -7.19 10.13 -2.53
N HIS A 251 -7.87 9.80 -1.43
CA HIS A 251 -8.94 8.81 -1.42
C HIS A 251 -9.85 9.01 -0.19
N GLU A 252 -11.14 8.81 -0.34
CA GLU A 252 -12.12 9.00 0.75
C GLU A 252 -11.77 8.23 2.04
N TYR A 253 -11.37 6.95 1.95
CA TYR A 253 -10.96 6.17 3.13
C TYR A 253 -9.69 6.69 3.83
N LYS A 254 -8.86 7.48 3.13
CA LYS A 254 -7.65 8.10 3.70
C LYS A 254 -7.96 9.41 4.43
N ARG A 255 -9.21 9.87 4.36
CA ARG A 255 -9.80 10.95 5.17
C ARG A 255 -9.01 12.26 5.11
N GLN A 256 -8.47 12.63 3.95
CA GLN A 256 -7.97 14.00 3.74
C GLN A 256 -9.08 15.04 3.97
N THR A 257 -10.33 14.69 3.65
CA THR A 257 -11.53 15.49 3.96
C THR A 257 -11.65 15.79 5.46
N MET A 258 -11.45 14.79 6.32
CA MET A 258 -11.52 14.99 7.78
C MET A 258 -10.41 15.93 8.25
N ASN A 259 -9.20 15.78 7.73
CA ASN A 259 -8.08 16.66 8.08
C ASN A 259 -8.32 18.10 7.62
N ILE A 260 -8.76 18.32 6.38
CA ILE A 260 -9.03 19.69 5.91
C ILE A 260 -10.21 20.34 6.65
N LEU A 261 -11.22 19.58 7.08
CA LEU A 261 -12.29 20.10 7.94
C LEU A 261 -11.76 20.51 9.32
N TYR A 262 -10.84 19.75 9.91
CA TYR A 262 -10.13 20.16 11.13
C TYR A 262 -9.36 21.48 10.93
N VAL A 263 -8.68 21.63 9.80
CA VAL A 263 -7.95 22.86 9.45
C VAL A 263 -8.91 24.06 9.33
N VAL A 264 -10.07 23.87 8.68
CA VAL A 264 -11.10 24.91 8.60
C VAL A 264 -11.63 25.28 9.98
N HIS A 265 -11.97 24.29 10.81
CA HIS A 265 -12.40 24.54 12.19
C HIS A 265 -11.34 25.32 12.98
N ARG A 266 -10.07 24.92 12.88
CA ARG A 266 -8.97 25.62 13.54
C ARG A 266 -8.83 27.07 13.06
N TYR A 267 -8.94 27.30 11.75
CA TYR A 267 -8.92 28.64 11.19
C TYR A 267 -10.03 29.52 11.77
N LEU A 268 -11.27 29.02 11.83
CA LEU A 268 -12.39 29.75 12.42
C LEU A 268 -12.16 30.08 13.90
N MET A 269 -11.68 29.11 14.68
CA MET A 269 -11.32 29.33 16.09
C MET A 269 -10.25 30.41 16.26
N LEU A 270 -9.26 30.47 15.36
CA LEU A 270 -8.23 31.52 15.40
C LEU A 270 -8.81 32.90 15.06
N LYS A 271 -9.80 32.98 14.17
CA LYS A 271 -10.50 34.24 13.84
C LYS A 271 -11.31 34.78 15.02
N ASP A 272 -11.88 33.89 15.83
CA ASP A 272 -12.66 34.27 17.01
C ASP A 272 -11.78 34.70 18.20
N MET A 273 -10.48 34.36 18.19
CA MET A 273 -9.53 34.74 19.23
C MET A 273 -9.08 36.19 19.11
N THR A 274 -8.78 36.81 20.24
CA THR A 274 -8.04 38.09 20.29
C THR A 274 -6.58 37.91 19.84
N PRO A 275 -5.88 38.98 19.41
CA PRO A 275 -4.47 38.89 19.04
C PRO A 275 -3.59 38.27 20.15
N GLN A 276 -3.83 38.63 21.41
CA GLN A 276 -3.07 38.12 22.56
C GLN A 276 -3.30 36.63 22.79
N GLU A 277 -4.52 36.14 22.58
CA GLU A 277 -4.81 34.70 22.67
C GLU A 277 -4.12 33.93 21.54
N ARG A 278 -4.07 34.49 20.33
CA ARG A 278 -3.40 33.85 19.19
C ARG A 278 -1.88 33.70 19.40
N GLU A 279 -1.23 34.65 20.07
CA GLU A 279 0.20 34.56 20.41
C GLU A 279 0.53 33.35 21.31
N GLN A 280 -0.44 32.85 22.08
CA GLN A 280 -0.27 31.66 22.92
C GLN A 280 -0.51 30.34 22.18
N VAL A 281 -0.98 30.38 20.93
CA VAL A 281 -1.25 29.20 20.12
C VAL A 281 0.03 28.73 19.42
N VAL A 282 0.30 27.43 19.46
CA VAL A 282 1.42 26.83 18.71
C VAL A 282 1.18 26.99 17.19
N PRO A 283 2.03 27.75 16.46
CA PRO A 283 1.87 27.91 15.02
C PRO A 283 1.94 26.58 14.27
N ARG A 284 1.24 26.43 13.14
CA ARG A 284 1.27 25.18 12.36
C ARG A 284 1.29 25.41 10.86
N VAL A 285 2.05 24.56 10.18
CA VAL A 285 2.06 24.42 8.73
C VAL A 285 1.43 23.07 8.39
N CYS A 286 0.19 23.08 7.91
CA CYS A 286 -0.54 21.89 7.48
C CYS A 286 -0.22 21.58 6.01
N ILE A 287 0.53 20.50 5.77
CA ILE A 287 1.04 20.12 4.45
C ILE A 287 0.30 18.88 3.97
N PHE A 288 -0.37 19.02 2.84
CA PHE A 288 -1.00 17.94 2.09
C PHE A 288 -0.17 17.62 0.86
N GLY A 289 -0.08 16.34 0.50
CA GLY A 289 0.53 15.92 -0.76
C GLY A 289 -0.06 14.60 -1.24
N GLY A 290 -0.36 14.52 -2.53
CA GLY A 290 -0.98 13.32 -3.09
C GLY A 290 -1.47 13.50 -4.50
N LYS A 291 -1.85 12.38 -5.12
CA LYS A 291 -2.46 12.32 -6.45
C LYS A 291 -3.83 11.66 -6.36
N ALA A 292 -4.78 12.15 -7.16
CA ALA A 292 -6.08 11.52 -7.37
C ALA A 292 -6.06 10.74 -8.70
N ALA A 293 -6.77 9.62 -8.76
CA ALA A 293 -6.96 8.91 -10.03
C ALA A 293 -7.75 9.79 -11.02
N PRO A 294 -7.46 9.75 -12.33
CA PRO A 294 -8.05 10.67 -13.31
C PRO A 294 -9.59 10.68 -13.33
N GLY A 295 -10.21 9.50 -13.20
CA GLY A 295 -11.67 9.33 -13.18
C GLY A 295 -12.32 9.50 -11.79
N TYR A 296 -11.54 9.74 -10.73
CA TYR A 296 -12.09 9.82 -9.37
C TYR A 296 -12.48 11.26 -9.01
N HIS A 297 -13.70 11.64 -9.39
CA HIS A 297 -14.22 12.99 -9.22
C HIS A 297 -14.16 13.50 -7.77
N ASN A 298 -14.60 12.71 -6.79
CA ASN A 298 -14.56 13.10 -5.38
C ASN A 298 -13.14 13.36 -4.88
N ALA A 299 -12.17 12.50 -5.25
CA ALA A 299 -10.77 12.72 -4.88
C ALA A 299 -10.21 14.03 -5.48
N LYS A 300 -10.60 14.38 -6.71
CA LYS A 300 -10.25 15.68 -7.32
C LYS A 300 -10.94 16.85 -6.62
N ALA A 301 -12.19 16.69 -6.19
CA ALA A 301 -12.91 17.70 -5.41
C ALA A 301 -12.24 17.96 -4.05
N ILE A 302 -11.72 16.93 -3.39
CA ILE A 302 -10.93 17.08 -2.15
C ILE A 302 -9.65 17.90 -2.40
N ILE A 303 -8.92 17.63 -3.49
CA ILE A 303 -7.75 18.44 -3.87
C ILE A 303 -8.16 19.90 -4.07
N LYS A 304 -9.26 20.15 -4.79
CA LYS A 304 -9.78 21.51 -5.01
C LYS A 304 -10.15 22.20 -3.70
N LEU A 305 -10.81 21.49 -2.78
CA LEU A 305 -11.16 22.00 -1.45
C LEU A 305 -9.91 22.42 -0.67
N ILE A 306 -8.89 21.55 -0.60
CA ILE A 306 -7.64 21.87 0.11
C ILE A 306 -6.97 23.12 -0.47
N ASN A 307 -6.91 23.23 -1.80
CA ASN A 307 -6.31 24.40 -2.46
C ASN A 307 -7.14 25.68 -2.25
N ALA A 308 -8.48 25.59 -2.23
CA ALA A 308 -9.34 26.73 -1.95
C ALA A 308 -9.14 27.24 -0.51
N VAL A 309 -9.12 26.32 0.47
CA VAL A 309 -8.82 26.66 1.87
C VAL A 309 -7.42 27.24 2.00
N SER A 310 -6.42 26.62 1.34
CA SER A 310 -5.04 27.11 1.30
C SER A 310 -4.95 28.57 0.82
N SER A 311 -5.66 28.90 -0.26
CA SER A 311 -5.68 30.26 -0.80
C SER A 311 -6.31 31.28 0.17
N VAL A 312 -7.33 30.90 0.94
CA VAL A 312 -7.95 31.81 1.91
C VAL A 312 -7.03 31.99 3.12
N VAL A 313 -6.64 30.89 3.76
CA VAL A 313 -5.87 30.90 5.00
C VAL A 313 -4.51 31.58 4.82
N ASN A 314 -3.80 31.30 3.72
CA ASN A 314 -2.43 31.82 3.55
C ASN A 314 -2.37 33.31 3.21
N ASN A 315 -3.48 33.90 2.76
CA ASN A 315 -3.60 35.32 2.42
C ASN A 315 -4.37 36.12 3.48
N ASP A 316 -4.78 35.50 4.59
CA ASP A 316 -5.40 36.21 5.70
C ASP A 316 -4.31 36.82 6.61
N GLU A 317 -4.14 38.14 6.51
CA GLU A 317 -3.17 38.92 7.29
C GLU A 317 -3.39 38.79 8.80
N GLU A 318 -4.65 38.60 9.24
CA GLU A 318 -5.00 38.47 10.65
C GLU A 318 -4.50 37.14 11.25
N ILE A 319 -4.36 36.12 10.41
CA ILE A 319 -3.83 34.80 10.79
C ILE A 319 -2.31 34.74 10.62
N GLY A 320 -1.76 35.39 9.59
CA GLY A 320 -0.32 35.50 9.38
C GLY A 320 0.37 34.14 9.37
N ASP A 321 1.37 33.96 10.24
CA ASP A 321 2.17 32.74 10.37
C ASP A 321 1.63 31.73 11.40
N THR A 322 0.55 32.08 12.12
CA THR A 322 -0.05 31.18 13.12
C THR A 322 -0.62 29.92 12.48
N LEU A 323 -1.12 30.01 11.25
CA LEU A 323 -1.58 28.87 10.47
C LEU A 323 -1.25 29.06 8.99
N LYS A 324 -0.54 28.09 8.40
CA LYS A 324 -0.36 27.96 6.95
C LYS A 324 -0.90 26.63 6.47
N VAL A 325 -1.47 26.60 5.26
CA VAL A 325 -2.00 25.40 4.63
C VAL A 325 -1.38 25.26 3.26
N ILE A 326 -0.69 24.16 3.00
CA ILE A 326 0.07 23.93 1.77
C ILE A 326 -0.42 22.65 1.11
N PHE A 327 -0.80 22.72 -0.17
CA PHE A 327 -0.87 21.53 -1.01
C PHE A 327 0.42 21.45 -1.83
N TYR A 328 1.31 20.54 -1.48
CA TYR A 328 2.57 20.33 -2.21
C TYR A 328 2.28 19.52 -3.49
N PRO A 329 2.51 20.10 -4.69
CA PRO A 329 2.13 19.47 -5.93
C PRO A 329 3.02 18.27 -6.26
N ASN A 330 2.49 17.38 -7.10
CA ASN A 330 3.25 16.27 -7.71
C ASN A 330 4.05 15.40 -6.71
N TYR A 331 3.42 14.97 -5.61
CA TYR A 331 4.04 14.01 -4.69
C TYR A 331 4.63 12.79 -5.42
N CYS A 332 5.91 12.49 -5.16
CA CYS A 332 6.70 11.42 -5.79
C CYS A 332 7.77 10.87 -4.84
#